data_AF-A0A9W4TC13-F1
#
_entry.id   AF-A0A9W4TC13-F1
#
_cell.length_a   1.000
_cell.length_b   1.000
_cell.length_c   1.000
_cell.angle_alpha   90.00
_cell.angle_beta   90.00
_cell.angle_gamma   90.00
#
_symmetry.space_group_name_H-M   'P 1'
#
loop_
_entity.id
_entity.type
_entity.pdbx_description
1 polymer ?
#
loop_
_entity_poly.entity_id
_entity_poly.type
_entity_poly.pdbx_seq_one_letter_code
_entity_poly.pdbx_strand_id
1 'polypeptide(L)'
;VYYTYYTPILLSYNYHGQYGVTFQIDPAIYDFRKISQFDNRKFLLVLYNKKYQKIEIYFDIAQRLAKNFKVFKALNTDENFLIAINEPKELIAIYITNKAMLHVFSFNDGQTYLCLRNQNIQLKQWYNNMVPNLQHLFFIKNTEELCFVEKGGRARIFNLVYKQFRPSVCNFPSNTVNVLSSPDGSCIVAFVKEKLEYN
;
A
#
# COMPACT_ATOMS: atom_id res chain seq x y z
N VAL A 1 -24.10 20.82 -7.45
CA VAL A 1 -23.23 19.63 -7.26
C VAL A 1 -21.79 20.11 -7.37
N TYR A 2 -21.12 20.28 -6.23
CA TYR A 2 -19.72 20.70 -6.20
C TYR A 2 -18.84 19.44 -6.33
N TYR A 3 -18.15 19.29 -7.46
CA TYR A 3 -17.17 18.23 -7.66
C TYR A 3 -15.87 18.63 -6.94
N THR A 4 -15.57 18.00 -5.81
CA THR A 4 -14.25 18.10 -5.19
C THR A 4 -13.26 17.25 -5.99
N TYR A 5 -12.47 17.90 -6.83
CA TYR A 5 -11.31 17.30 -7.48
C TYR A 5 -10.26 16.97 -6.41
N TYR A 6 -9.96 15.69 -6.21
CA TYR A 6 -8.80 15.30 -5.42
C TYR A 6 -7.54 15.55 -6.27
N THR A 7 -6.88 16.68 -6.07
CA THR A 7 -5.58 17.00 -6.67
C THR A 7 -4.46 16.68 -5.70
N PRO A 8 -3.87 15.47 -5.71
CA PRO A 8 -2.65 15.22 -4.96
C PRO A 8 -1.54 16.12 -5.51
N ILE A 9 -0.91 16.90 -4.62
CA ILE A 9 0.26 17.72 -4.96
C ILE A 9 1.51 16.86 -4.69
N LEU A 10 2.27 16.57 -5.73
CA LEU A 10 3.60 15.96 -5.57
C LEU A 10 4.65 17.06 -5.48
N LEU A 11 5.26 17.23 -4.30
CA LEU A 11 6.36 18.17 -4.13
C LEU A 11 7.59 17.66 -4.90
N SER A 12 7.94 18.33 -5.99
CA SER A 12 9.23 18.17 -6.67
C SER A 12 10.10 19.39 -6.38
N TYR A 13 11.23 19.21 -5.71
CA TYR A 13 12.20 20.29 -5.55
C TYR A 13 12.98 20.47 -6.86
N ASN A 14 12.67 21.54 -7.61
CA ASN A 14 13.47 22.01 -8.73
C ASN A 14 14.16 23.32 -8.33
N TYR A 15 15.42 23.50 -8.76
CA TYR A 15 16.25 24.70 -8.56
C TYR A 15 15.65 26.01 -9.14
N HIS A 16 14.45 25.95 -9.75
CA HIS A 16 13.78 27.06 -10.44
C HIS A 16 12.44 27.48 -9.84
N GLY A 17 12.14 27.16 -8.57
CA GLY A 17 10.99 27.74 -7.86
C GLY A 17 9.60 27.28 -8.32
N GLN A 18 9.50 26.16 -9.05
CA GLN A 18 8.21 25.51 -9.32
C GLN A 18 7.79 24.66 -8.12
N TYR A 19 6.76 25.11 -7.41
CA TYR A 19 6.17 24.42 -6.27
C TYR A 19 5.19 23.34 -6.72
N GLY A 20 5.69 22.11 -6.78
CA GLY A 20 4.89 20.90 -6.93
C GLY A 20 4.34 20.66 -8.34
N VAL A 21 4.07 19.39 -8.63
CA VAL A 21 3.40 18.95 -9.85
C VAL A 21 2.05 18.39 -9.46
N THR A 22 0.99 18.95 -10.04
CA THR A 22 -0.36 18.43 -9.93
C THR A 22 -0.67 17.53 -11.11
N PHE A 23 -1.46 16.50 -10.88
CA PHE A 23 -2.04 15.68 -11.93
C PHE A 23 -3.50 15.39 -11.59
N GLN A 24 -4.33 15.28 -12.64
CA GLN A 24 -5.76 15.04 -12.51
C GLN A 24 -6.03 13.54 -12.59
N ILE A 25 -6.65 13.00 -11.56
CA ILE A 25 -7.22 11.65 -11.59
C ILE A 25 -8.73 11.83 -11.77
N ASP A 26 -9.29 11.27 -12.84
CA ASP A 26 -10.74 11.26 -13.02
C ASP A 26 -11.39 10.30 -12.00
N PRO A 27 -12.11 10.82 -11.00
CA PRO A 27 -12.73 9.98 -9.97
C PRO A 27 -13.90 9.16 -10.51
N ALA A 28 -14.38 9.37 -11.74
CA ALA A 28 -15.35 8.48 -12.37
C ALA A 28 -14.70 7.18 -12.86
N ILE A 29 -13.42 7.24 -13.25
CA ILE A 29 -12.67 6.10 -13.81
C ILE A 29 -11.83 5.41 -12.74
N TYR A 30 -11.21 6.19 -11.86
CA TYR A 30 -10.18 5.73 -10.94
C TYR A 30 -10.52 6.01 -9.49
N ASP A 31 -10.14 5.07 -8.61
CA ASP A 31 -9.98 5.36 -7.20
C ASP A 31 -8.49 5.49 -6.87
N PHE A 32 -8.12 6.54 -6.16
CA PHE A 32 -6.77 6.68 -5.61
C PHE A 32 -6.57 5.71 -4.45
N ARG A 33 -5.48 4.94 -4.48
CA ARG A 33 -5.23 3.90 -3.47
C ARG A 33 -3.95 4.15 -2.69
N LYS A 34 -2.85 4.47 -3.37
CA LYS A 34 -1.58 4.74 -2.69
C LYS A 34 -0.67 5.62 -3.53
N ILE A 35 0.13 6.43 -2.85
CA ILE A 35 1.29 7.10 -3.43
C ILE A 35 2.49 6.92 -2.51
N SER A 36 3.67 6.77 -3.09
CA SER A 36 4.92 6.78 -2.33
C SER A 36 6.08 7.32 -3.17
N GLN A 37 7.03 7.98 -2.53
CA GLN A 37 8.22 8.53 -3.15
C GLN A 37 9.44 7.66 -2.85
N PHE A 38 10.21 7.36 -3.89
CA PHE A 38 11.46 6.61 -3.81
C PHE A 38 12.66 7.57 -3.86
N ASP A 39 13.83 7.12 -3.41
CA ASP A 39 15.03 7.97 -3.23
C ASP A 39 15.49 8.68 -4.50
N ASN A 40 15.20 8.11 -5.68
CA ASN A 40 15.49 8.73 -6.97
C ASN A 40 14.46 9.78 -7.42
N ARG A 41 13.61 10.26 -6.49
CA ARG A 41 12.52 11.23 -6.71
C ARG A 41 11.41 10.74 -7.64
N LYS A 42 11.39 9.45 -7.99
CA LYS A 42 10.25 8.85 -8.66
C LYS A 42 9.14 8.58 -7.65
N PHE A 43 7.93 8.60 -8.14
CA PHE A 43 6.74 8.29 -7.38
C PHE A 43 6.13 7.01 -7.90
N LEU A 44 5.78 6.12 -6.98
CA LEU A 44 4.87 5.03 -7.23
C LEU A 44 3.45 5.52 -6.96
N LEU A 45 2.61 5.49 -7.98
CA LEU A 45 1.19 5.79 -7.88
C LEU A 45 0.40 4.51 -8.13
N VAL A 46 -0.56 4.22 -7.25
CA VAL A 46 -1.42 3.05 -7.37
C VAL A 46 -2.87 3.52 -7.42
N LEU A 47 -3.52 3.22 -8.54
CA LEU A 47 -4.91 3.52 -8.80
C LEU A 47 -5.68 2.21 -9.00
N TYR A 48 -6.95 2.22 -8.63
CA TYR A 48 -7.89 1.18 -9.03
C TYR A 48 -8.71 1.68 -10.21
N ASN A 49 -8.64 1.00 -11.35
CA ASN A 49 -9.44 1.33 -12.51
C ASN A 49 -10.80 0.62 -12.40
N LYS A 50 -11.87 1.38 -12.17
CA LYS A 50 -13.23 0.85 -11.97
C LYS A 50 -13.84 0.26 -13.23
N LYS A 51 -13.53 0.85 -14.39
CA LYS A 51 -14.03 0.39 -15.69
C LYS A 51 -13.49 -0.99 -16.05
N TYR A 52 -12.19 -1.21 -15.79
CA TYR A 52 -11.51 -2.46 -16.16
C TYR A 52 -11.30 -3.41 -14.97
N GLN A 53 -11.75 -3.05 -13.77
CA GLN A 53 -11.61 -3.82 -12.55
C GLN A 53 -10.18 -4.37 -12.35
N LYS A 54 -9.22 -3.45 -12.30
CA LYS A 54 -7.81 -3.81 -12.14
C LYS A 54 -7.04 -2.72 -11.40
N ILE A 55 -6.00 -3.13 -10.71
CA ILE A 55 -5.00 -2.23 -10.16
C ILE A 55 -4.11 -1.77 -11.32
N GLU A 56 -3.90 -0.46 -11.44
CA GLU A 56 -2.91 0.15 -12.32
C GLU A 56 -1.86 0.84 -11.46
N ILE A 57 -0.61 0.43 -11.65
CA ILE A 57 0.57 0.99 -10.99
C ILE A 57 1.32 1.83 -12.01
N TYR A 58 1.72 3.02 -11.60
CA TYR A 58 2.55 3.95 -12.38
C TYR A 58 3.81 4.26 -11.58
N PHE A 59 4.93 4.46 -12.29
CA PHE A 59 6.21 4.71 -11.66
C PHE A 59 7.08 5.64 -12.49
N ASP A 60 7.16 6.91 -12.12
CA ASP A 60 8.03 7.90 -12.77
C ASP A 60 8.19 9.15 -11.91
N ILE A 61 8.98 10.11 -12.37
CA ILE A 61 9.03 11.45 -11.78
C ILE A 61 7.69 12.18 -11.95
N ALA A 62 7.37 13.08 -11.02
CA ALA A 62 6.07 13.74 -10.95
C ALA A 62 5.69 14.46 -12.27
N GLN A 63 6.62 15.14 -12.93
CA GLN A 63 6.37 15.83 -14.20
C GLN A 63 5.91 14.90 -15.32
N ARG A 64 6.43 13.66 -15.35
CA ARG A 64 6.06 12.67 -16.38
C ARG A 64 4.73 12.03 -16.07
N LEU A 65 4.48 11.68 -14.81
CA LEU A 65 3.18 11.17 -14.36
C LEU A 65 2.05 12.16 -14.68
N ALA A 66 2.28 13.46 -14.50
CA ALA A 66 1.29 14.49 -14.82
C ALA A 66 1.02 14.70 -16.30
N LYS A 67 1.99 14.42 -17.17
CA LYS A 67 1.84 14.56 -18.62
C LYS A 67 1.25 13.30 -19.25
N ASN A 68 1.64 12.12 -18.77
CA ASN A 68 1.25 10.85 -19.37
C ASN A 68 1.24 9.72 -18.34
N PHE A 69 0.04 9.22 -18.04
CA PHE A 69 -0.16 8.01 -17.25
C PHE A 69 0.17 6.76 -18.06
N LYS A 70 1.46 6.48 -18.25
CA LYS A 70 1.90 5.20 -18.80
C LYS A 70 1.87 4.13 -17.71
N VAL A 71 0.94 3.19 -17.84
CA VAL A 71 0.82 2.06 -16.90
C VAL A 71 2.14 1.29 -16.86
N PHE A 72 2.69 1.16 -15.65
CA PHE A 72 3.93 0.43 -15.37
C PHE A 72 3.65 -1.05 -15.10
N LYS A 73 2.56 -1.34 -14.38
CA LYS A 73 2.07 -2.70 -14.11
C LYS A 73 0.55 -2.67 -13.93
N ALA A 74 -0.14 -3.71 -14.40
CA ALA A 74 -1.56 -3.91 -14.12
C ALA A 74 -1.82 -5.30 -13.54
N LEU A 75 -2.80 -5.39 -12.63
CA LEU A 75 -3.22 -6.64 -12.02
C LEU A 75 -4.75 -6.71 -11.96
N ASN A 76 -5.33 -7.79 -12.49
CA ASN A 76 -6.77 -8.01 -12.43
C ASN A 76 -7.18 -8.41 -11.01
N THR A 77 -8.06 -7.61 -10.41
CA THR A 77 -8.64 -7.86 -9.09
C THR A 77 -9.86 -6.97 -8.91
N ASP A 78 -10.76 -7.37 -8.03
CA ASP A 78 -11.80 -6.45 -7.55
C ASP A 78 -11.20 -5.29 -6.74
N GLU A 79 -12.08 -4.38 -6.31
CA GLU A 79 -11.73 -3.18 -5.54
C GLU A 79 -11.24 -3.48 -4.12
N ASN A 80 -11.40 -4.72 -3.64
CA ASN A 80 -11.15 -5.11 -2.26
C ASN A 80 -9.74 -5.68 -2.11
N PHE A 81 -8.77 -4.77 -2.04
CA PHE A 81 -7.38 -5.13 -1.79
C PHE A 81 -6.72 -4.18 -0.79
N LEU A 82 -5.69 -4.67 -0.12
CA LEU A 82 -4.78 -3.86 0.67
C LEU A 82 -3.42 -3.78 -0.03
N ILE A 83 -2.72 -2.66 0.14
CA ILE A 83 -1.40 -2.45 -0.45
C ILE A 83 -0.42 -1.90 0.59
N ALA A 84 0.78 -2.44 0.59
CA ALA A 84 1.92 -1.94 1.35
C ALA A 84 3.12 -1.72 0.42
N ILE A 85 3.92 -0.70 0.72
CA ILE A 85 5.12 -0.34 -0.03
C ILE A 85 6.27 -0.29 0.97
N ASN A 86 7.41 -0.83 0.56
CA ASN A 86 8.68 -0.72 1.25
C ASN A 86 9.67 -0.06 0.30
N GLU A 87 9.78 1.26 0.37
CA GLU A 87 10.58 2.04 -0.55
C GLU A 87 12.06 1.65 -0.50
N PRO A 88 12.71 1.53 0.69
CA PRO A 88 14.13 1.21 0.76
C PRO A 88 14.50 -0.19 0.28
N LYS A 89 13.55 -1.14 0.31
CA LYS A 89 13.73 -2.50 -0.20
C LYS A 89 13.15 -2.69 -1.60
N GLU A 90 12.53 -1.65 -2.15
CA GLU A 90 11.86 -1.69 -3.44
C GLU A 90 10.81 -2.81 -3.56
N LEU A 91 10.05 -3.04 -2.49
CA LEU A 91 9.00 -4.07 -2.43
C LEU A 91 7.60 -3.46 -2.42
N ILE A 92 6.68 -4.15 -3.10
CA ILE A 92 5.25 -3.82 -3.11
C ILE A 92 4.48 -5.09 -2.78
N ALA A 93 3.68 -5.05 -1.72
CA ALA A 93 2.80 -6.14 -1.32
C ALA A 93 1.35 -5.77 -1.64
N ILE A 94 0.66 -6.62 -2.38
CA ILE A 94 -0.77 -6.48 -2.71
C ILE A 94 -1.48 -7.71 -2.17
N TYR A 95 -2.41 -7.47 -1.25
CA TYR A 95 -3.25 -8.50 -0.66
C TYR A 95 -4.67 -8.41 -1.22
N ILE A 96 -5.09 -9.44 -1.93
CA ILE A 96 -6.42 -9.59 -2.51
C ILE A 96 -7.32 -10.21 -1.43
N THR A 97 -8.25 -9.43 -0.90
CA THR A 97 -8.96 -9.78 0.35
C THR A 97 -9.90 -10.97 0.18
N ASN A 98 -10.74 -10.99 -0.86
CA ASN A 98 -11.70 -12.08 -1.10
C ASN A 98 -11.03 -13.45 -1.33
N LYS A 99 -9.85 -13.46 -1.94
CA LYS A 99 -9.05 -14.67 -2.20
C LYS A 99 -8.13 -15.01 -1.03
N ALA A 100 -7.95 -14.10 -0.09
CA ALA A 100 -6.94 -14.13 0.95
C ALA A 100 -5.52 -14.39 0.43
N MET A 101 -5.21 -13.80 -0.72
CA MET A 101 -3.99 -14.08 -1.48
C MET A 101 -3.05 -12.87 -1.48
N LEU A 102 -1.81 -13.09 -1.06
CA LEU A 102 -0.75 -12.08 -1.07
C LEU A 102 0.16 -12.29 -2.28
N HIS A 103 0.39 -11.20 -3.02
CA HIS A 103 1.41 -11.06 -4.04
C HIS A 103 2.44 -10.03 -3.61
N VAL A 104 3.72 -10.35 -3.77
CA VAL A 104 4.83 -9.42 -3.51
C VAL A 104 5.61 -9.23 -4.80
N PHE A 105 5.78 -7.97 -5.17
CA PHE A 105 6.57 -7.54 -6.30
C PHE A 105 7.84 -6.86 -5.81
N SER A 106 8.91 -7.00 -6.59
CA SER A 106 10.11 -6.21 -6.46
C SER A 106 10.40 -5.49 -7.76
N PHE A 107 11.10 -4.38 -7.70
CA PHE A 107 11.69 -3.81 -8.90
C PHE A 107 12.83 -4.70 -9.40
N ASN A 108 13.08 -4.66 -10.71
CA ASN A 108 14.29 -5.20 -11.30
C ASN A 108 15.45 -4.21 -11.16
N ASP A 109 16.66 -4.67 -11.51
CA ASP A 109 17.83 -3.80 -11.61
C ASP A 109 17.56 -2.63 -12.57
N GLY A 110 17.65 -1.40 -12.05
CA GLY A 110 17.35 -0.18 -12.81
C GLY A 110 15.88 0.28 -12.78
N GLN A 111 15.00 -0.43 -12.07
CA GLN A 111 13.60 -0.06 -11.85
C GLN A 111 12.80 0.20 -13.15
N THR A 112 12.99 -0.64 -14.15
CA THR A 112 12.32 -0.54 -15.46
C THR A 112 11.03 -1.37 -15.54
N TYR A 113 10.85 -2.35 -14.66
CA TYR A 113 9.60 -3.10 -14.49
C TYR A 113 9.48 -3.74 -13.10
N LEU A 114 8.28 -4.22 -12.76
CA LEU A 114 8.03 -5.01 -11.54
C LEU A 114 8.09 -6.52 -11.84
N CYS A 115 9.01 -7.19 -11.17
CA CYS A 115 9.14 -8.63 -11.08
C CYS A 115 8.22 -9.17 -9.98
N LEU A 116 7.62 -10.33 -10.22
CA LEU A 116 6.88 -11.05 -9.17
C LEU A 116 7.89 -11.82 -8.31
N ARG A 117 8.01 -11.43 -7.04
CA ARG A 117 8.97 -11.99 -6.09
C ARG A 117 8.38 -13.14 -5.30
N ASN A 118 7.17 -12.94 -4.78
CA ASN A 118 6.40 -13.99 -4.11
C ASN A 118 4.98 -13.99 -4.70
N GLN A 119 4.55 -15.15 -5.15
CA GLN A 119 3.25 -15.31 -5.78
C GLN A 119 2.35 -16.22 -4.95
N ASN A 120 1.05 -15.92 -4.97
CA ASN A 120 -0.01 -16.80 -4.47
C ASN A 120 0.20 -17.27 -3.03
N ILE A 121 0.76 -16.43 -2.16
CA ILE A 121 0.87 -16.78 -0.74
C ILE A 121 -0.55 -16.81 -0.18
N GLN A 122 -1.06 -18.01 0.09
CA GLN A 122 -2.41 -18.23 0.57
C GLN A 122 -2.46 -18.05 2.08
N LEU A 123 -3.14 -17.01 2.57
CA LEU A 123 -3.15 -16.72 4.00
C LEU A 123 -4.07 -17.64 4.80
N LYS A 124 -5.12 -18.21 4.17
CA LYS A 124 -6.17 -19.00 4.85
C LYS A 124 -5.63 -20.11 5.76
N GLN A 125 -4.50 -20.72 5.38
CA GLN A 125 -3.87 -21.78 6.17
C GLN A 125 -3.48 -21.35 7.59
N TRP A 126 -3.24 -20.06 7.84
CA TRP A 126 -2.94 -19.52 9.18
C TRP A 126 -4.15 -18.93 9.89
N TYR A 127 -5.34 -19.01 9.29
CA TYR A 127 -6.59 -18.44 9.79
C TYR A 127 -7.72 -19.47 9.78
N ASN A 128 -7.42 -20.72 10.14
CA ASN A 128 -8.39 -21.83 10.20
C ASN A 128 -9.17 -21.99 8.88
N ASN A 129 -8.48 -21.83 7.75
CA ASN A 129 -9.04 -21.87 6.40
C ASN A 129 -10.09 -20.78 6.08
N MET A 130 -10.21 -19.74 6.91
CA MET A 130 -11.10 -18.61 6.69
C MET A 130 -10.35 -17.42 6.09
N VAL A 131 -11.09 -16.54 5.41
CA VAL A 131 -10.56 -15.24 4.94
C VAL A 131 -10.39 -14.32 6.17
N PRO A 132 -9.19 -13.84 6.49
CA PRO A 132 -9.01 -12.91 7.59
C PRO A 132 -9.62 -11.55 7.27
N ASN A 133 -10.31 -10.96 8.24
CA ASN A 133 -10.91 -9.63 8.11
C ASN A 133 -9.85 -8.55 8.41
N LEU A 134 -8.99 -8.30 7.44
CA LEU A 134 -7.85 -7.38 7.55
C LEU A 134 -8.27 -5.93 7.32
N GLN A 135 -7.78 -5.04 8.17
CA GLN A 135 -8.00 -3.61 8.10
C GLN A 135 -6.75 -2.86 7.66
N HIS A 136 -5.56 -3.27 8.13
CA HIS A 136 -4.30 -2.64 7.75
C HIS A 136 -3.26 -3.67 7.31
N LEU A 137 -2.44 -3.26 6.34
CA LEU A 137 -1.28 -3.98 5.86
C LEU A 137 -0.15 -2.97 5.65
N PHE A 138 1.00 -3.22 6.26
CA PHE A 138 2.18 -2.38 6.07
C PHE A 138 3.46 -3.20 6.26
N PHE A 139 4.55 -2.75 5.65
CA PHE A 139 5.87 -3.32 5.93
C PHE A 139 6.40 -2.78 7.25
N ILE A 140 7.08 -3.64 8.01
CA ILE A 140 7.99 -3.16 9.05
C ILE A 140 9.15 -2.47 8.32
N LYS A 141 9.45 -1.23 8.69
CA LYS A 141 10.36 -0.39 7.90
C LYS A 141 11.74 -1.03 7.79
N ASN A 142 12.33 -0.98 6.58
CA ASN A 142 13.65 -1.54 6.24
C ASN A 142 13.80 -3.07 6.40
N THR A 143 12.75 -3.82 6.74
CA THR A 143 12.79 -5.29 6.80
C THR A 143 11.99 -5.91 5.66
N GLU A 144 11.99 -7.24 5.55
CA GLU A 144 11.13 -7.96 4.62
C GLU A 144 9.95 -8.62 5.33
N GLU A 145 9.39 -7.89 6.29
CA GLU A 145 8.29 -8.37 7.12
C GLU A 145 7.07 -7.48 6.95
N LEU A 146 5.91 -8.13 6.91
CA LEU A 146 4.61 -7.47 6.76
C LEU A 146 3.83 -7.60 8.06
N CYS A 147 3.29 -6.51 8.57
CA CYS A 147 2.32 -6.54 9.63
C CYS A 147 0.91 -6.60 9.04
N PHE A 148 0.16 -7.62 9.44
CA PHE A 148 -1.24 -7.83 9.13
C PHE A 148 -2.05 -7.45 10.36
N VAL A 149 -2.94 -6.47 10.23
CA VAL A 149 -3.81 -6.02 11.33
C VAL A 149 -5.27 -6.30 10.97
N GLU A 150 -5.93 -7.11 11.78
CA GLU A 150 -7.34 -7.45 11.65
C GLU A 150 -8.23 -6.35 12.25
N LYS A 151 -9.48 -6.27 11.79
CA LYS A 151 -10.48 -5.32 12.30
C LYS A 151 -10.72 -5.42 13.82
N GLY A 152 -10.43 -6.57 14.42
CA GLY A 152 -10.47 -6.79 15.88
C GLY A 152 -9.23 -6.29 16.63
N GLY A 153 -8.26 -5.68 15.95
CA GLY A 153 -7.01 -5.19 16.54
C GLY A 153 -5.88 -6.22 16.58
N ARG A 154 -6.16 -7.51 16.33
CA ARG A 154 -5.12 -8.55 16.29
C ARG A 154 -4.12 -8.26 15.17
N ALA A 155 -2.86 -8.16 15.53
CA ALA A 155 -1.75 -7.87 14.64
C ALA A 155 -0.74 -9.02 14.62
N ARG A 156 -0.37 -9.46 13.42
CA ARG A 156 0.55 -10.58 13.20
C ARG A 156 1.63 -10.18 12.19
N ILE A 157 2.87 -10.54 12.47
CA ILE A 157 4.01 -10.24 11.58
C ILE A 157 4.30 -11.46 10.72
N PHE A 158 4.29 -11.28 9.41
CA PHE A 158 4.64 -12.28 8.42
C PHE A 158 6.03 -12.01 7.87
N ASN A 159 6.88 -13.03 7.86
CA ASN A 159 8.21 -12.95 7.29
C ASN A 159 8.18 -13.45 5.84
N LEU A 160 8.58 -12.61 4.88
CA LEU A 160 8.54 -12.96 3.46
C LEU A 160 9.60 -13.97 3.05
N VAL A 161 10.73 -14.03 3.75
CA VAL A 161 11.84 -14.96 3.48
C VAL A 161 11.43 -16.37 3.87
N TYR A 162 10.93 -16.54 5.11
CA TYR A 162 10.49 -17.83 5.64
C TYR A 162 9.06 -18.20 5.25
N LYS A 163 8.31 -17.27 4.64
CA LYS A 163 6.92 -17.44 4.22
C LYS A 163 5.99 -17.92 5.35
N GLN A 164 6.19 -17.39 6.55
CA GLN A 164 5.42 -17.77 7.73
C GLN A 164 5.17 -16.59 8.66
N PHE A 165 4.12 -16.69 9.46
CA PHE A 165 3.91 -15.76 10.57
C PHE A 165 4.91 -16.04 11.69
N ARG A 166 5.40 -14.97 12.33
CA ARG A 166 6.08 -15.06 13.61
C ARG A 166 5.10 -15.63 14.66
N PRO A 167 5.60 -16.36 15.68
CA PRO A 167 4.74 -16.86 16.75
C PRO A 167 4.06 -15.76 17.55
N SER A 168 4.72 -14.60 17.68
CA SER A 168 4.23 -13.46 18.43
C SER A 168 3.00 -12.83 17.79
N VAL A 169 2.01 -12.52 18.62
CA VAL A 169 0.80 -11.78 18.26
C VAL A 169 0.73 -10.54 19.14
N CYS A 170 0.38 -9.40 18.54
CA CYS A 170 0.10 -8.15 19.23
C CYS A 170 -1.40 -7.84 19.11
N ASN A 171 -1.98 -7.14 20.07
CA ASN A 171 -3.38 -6.69 20.00
C ASN A 171 -3.42 -5.18 20.17
N PHE A 172 -3.83 -4.48 19.11
CA PHE A 172 -4.13 -3.06 19.18
C PHE A 172 -5.55 -2.83 19.71
N PRO A 173 -5.84 -1.64 20.27
CA PRO A 173 -7.19 -1.28 20.66
C PRO A 173 -8.18 -1.40 19.49
N SER A 174 -9.43 -1.80 19.78
CA SER A 174 -10.46 -2.01 18.75
C SER A 174 -10.90 -0.72 18.03
N ASN A 175 -10.61 0.44 18.61
CA ASN A 175 -10.83 1.77 18.03
C ASN A 175 -9.62 2.30 17.25
N THR A 176 -8.71 1.43 16.82
CA THR A 176 -7.57 1.78 15.96
C THR A 176 -8.07 2.27 14.61
N VAL A 177 -7.64 3.48 14.23
CA VAL A 177 -7.98 4.12 12.95
C VAL A 177 -6.82 4.08 11.96
N ASN A 178 -5.58 3.98 12.45
CA ASN A 178 -4.40 3.88 11.61
C ASN A 178 -3.26 3.19 12.34
N VAL A 179 -2.35 2.56 11.60
CA VAL A 179 -1.17 1.88 12.14
C VAL A 179 0.02 2.13 11.22
N LEU A 180 1.17 2.49 11.80
CA LEU A 180 2.41 2.78 11.07
C LEU A 180 3.61 2.11 11.75
N SER A 181 4.64 1.79 10.98
CA SER A 181 5.95 1.40 11.51
C SER A 181 6.82 2.65 11.74
N SER A 182 7.63 2.66 12.79
CA SER A 182 8.62 3.72 13.02
C SER A 182 9.66 3.76 11.88
N PRO A 183 10.30 4.91 11.62
CA PRO A 183 11.27 5.05 10.51
C PRO A 183 12.46 4.07 10.57
N ASP A 184 12.86 3.67 11.77
CA ASP A 184 13.92 2.69 12.05
C ASP A 184 13.41 1.24 12.09
N GLY A 185 12.09 1.02 12.02
CA GLY A 185 11.46 -0.30 12.09
C GLY A 185 11.41 -0.92 13.48
N SER A 186 11.86 -0.22 14.53
CA SER A 186 11.93 -0.75 15.90
C SER A 186 10.56 -0.88 16.57
N CYS A 187 9.59 -0.06 16.16
CA CYS A 187 8.29 0.06 16.81
C CYS A 187 7.13 0.08 15.79
N ILE A 188 5.95 -0.25 16.29
CA ILE A 188 4.67 -0.07 15.59
C ILE A 188 3.82 0.91 16.42
N VAL A 189 3.28 1.92 15.75
CA VAL A 189 2.46 2.97 16.36
C VAL A 189 1.03 2.81 15.87
N ALA A 190 0.09 2.63 16.80
CA ALA A 190 -1.34 2.60 16.52
C ALA A 190 -1.98 3.93 16.93
N PHE A 191 -2.72 4.54 16.02
CA PHE A 191 -3.51 5.73 16.27
C PHE A 191 -4.94 5.29 16.56
N VAL A 192 -5.48 5.75 17.68
CA VAL A 192 -6.82 5.39 18.14
C VAL A 192 -7.71 6.63 18.20
N LYS A 193 -9.00 6.46 17.92
CA LYS A 193 -9.98 7.54 18.12
C LYS A 193 -10.60 7.41 19.49
N GLU A 194 -10.43 8.43 20.32
CA GLU A 194 -11.06 8.50 21.63
C GLU A 194 -12.60 8.49 21.46
N LYS A 195 -13.27 7.65 22.23
CA LYS A 195 -14.73 7.71 22.35
C LYS A 195 -15.00 8.68 23.49
N LEU A 196 -15.50 9.87 23.16
CA LEU A 196 -16.02 10.78 24.16
C LEU A 196 -17.31 10.15 24.70
N GLU A 197 -17.27 9.63 25.92
CA GLU A 197 -18.48 9.25 26.65
C GLU A 197 -19.16 10.54 27.11
N TYR A 198 -20.31 10.86 26.52
CA TYR A 198 -21.19 11.89 27.07
C TYR A 198 -21.89 11.28 28.28
N ASN A 199 -21.51 11.73 29.47
CA ASN A 199 -22.25 11.51 30.71
C ASN A 199 -23.45 12.45 30.81
#